data_AF-A0A7S3HDV5-F1
#
_entry.id   AF-A0A7S3HDV5-F1
#
_cell.length_a   1.000
_cell.length_b   1.000
_cell.length_c   1.000
_cell.angle_alpha   90.00
_cell.angle_beta   90.00
_cell.angle_gamma   90.00
#
_symmetry.space_group_name_H-M   'P 1'
#
loop_
_entity.id
_entity.type
_entity.pdbx_description
1 polymer ?
#
loop_
_entity_poly.entity_id
_entity_poly.type
_entity_poly.pdbx_seq_one_letter_code
_entity_poly.pdbx_strand_id
1 'polypeptide(L)'
;IPNVHFRKVNGMTKGGHYRAMFRTWFDQAARKKRRSQNRKAKAARMAPRPVAGLLRPVVHPPTQRYNMKLRLGKGFTLEELHEAKISPKLAPTIGIAVDHRRRNK
;
A
#
# COMPACT_ATOMS: atom_id res chain seq x y z
N ILE A 1 16.57 -1.73 -35.98
CA ILE A 1 15.14 -1.65 -36.35
C ILE A 1 14.33 -1.37 -35.07
N PRO A 2 13.53 -0.30 -34.99
CA PRO A 2 12.75 0.01 -33.79
C PRO A 2 11.63 -1.03 -33.57
N ASN A 3 11.60 -1.67 -32.39
CA ASN A 3 10.55 -2.64 -32.02
C ASN A 3 9.44 -1.96 -31.20
N VAL A 4 8.57 -1.24 -31.89
CA VAL A 4 7.45 -0.52 -31.26
C VAL A 4 6.23 -1.45 -31.14
N HIS A 5 5.68 -1.55 -29.93
CA HIS A 5 4.62 -2.50 -29.58
C HIS A 5 3.20 -1.90 -29.70
N PHE A 6 2.93 -1.21 -30.81
CA PHE A 6 1.61 -0.67 -31.16
C PHE A 6 0.88 -1.57 -32.17
N ARG A 7 1.03 -2.90 -32.04
CA ARG A 7 0.59 -3.91 -33.02
C ARG A 7 -0.88 -4.36 -32.87
N LYS A 8 -1.56 -3.93 -31.80
CA LYS A 8 -2.99 -4.19 -31.54
C LYS A 8 -3.77 -2.88 -31.74
N VAL A 9 -5.10 -2.96 -31.92
CA VAL A 9 -6.04 -1.82 -32.16
C VAL A 9 -5.88 -0.64 -31.16
N ASN A 10 -5.15 -0.86 -30.07
CA ASN A 10 -4.68 0.12 -29.11
C ASN A 10 -3.46 0.95 -29.58
N GLY A 11 -3.33 1.21 -30.89
CA GLY A 11 -2.16 1.89 -31.43
C GLY A 11 -2.22 2.27 -32.92
N MET A 12 -3.30 1.96 -33.63
CA MET A 12 -3.50 2.33 -35.02
C MET A 12 -4.71 3.25 -35.14
N THR A 13 -4.49 4.52 -35.46
CA THR A 13 -5.55 5.43 -35.93
C THR A 13 -5.90 5.01 -37.37
N LYS A 14 -6.67 3.93 -37.54
CA LYS A 14 -7.19 3.54 -38.86
C LYS A 14 -8.64 4.01 -38.97
N GLY A 15 -8.85 5.11 -39.71
CA GLY A 15 -10.17 5.70 -39.98
C GLY A 15 -10.85 6.34 -38.76
N GLY A 16 -12.16 6.55 -38.83
CA GLY A 16 -13.00 7.25 -37.83
C GLY A 16 -13.35 6.47 -36.56
N HIS A 17 -12.59 5.42 -36.21
CA HIS A 17 -12.86 4.61 -35.02
C HIS A 17 -11.75 4.76 -33.98
N TYR A 18 -11.99 5.64 -33.01
CA TYR A 18 -11.15 5.85 -31.83
C TYR A 18 -11.23 4.66 -30.86
N ARG A 19 -10.62 3.53 -31.21
CA ARG A 19 -10.58 2.31 -30.38
C ARG A 19 -9.30 2.15 -29.54
N ALA A 20 -8.48 3.20 -29.43
CA ALA A 20 -7.34 3.17 -28.53
C ALA A 20 -7.80 3.48 -27.09
N MET A 21 -7.67 2.49 -26.21
CA MET A 21 -7.90 2.66 -24.77
C MET A 21 -6.79 3.52 -24.16
N PHE A 22 -6.85 4.83 -24.38
CA PHE A 22 -5.94 5.79 -23.77
C PHE A 22 -6.37 6.04 -22.32
N ARG A 23 -5.50 5.70 -21.38
CA ARG A 23 -5.67 6.14 -20.00
C ARG A 23 -5.21 7.59 -19.89
N THR A 24 -6.17 8.51 -19.85
CA THR A 24 -5.91 9.92 -19.56
C THR A 24 -5.76 10.16 -18.05
N TRP A 25 -5.11 11.27 -17.67
CA TRP A 25 -4.83 11.62 -16.28
C TRP A 25 -5.40 13.00 -15.88
N PHE A 26 -6.40 13.50 -16.61
CA PHE A 26 -7.05 14.80 -16.31
C PHE A 26 -7.63 14.87 -14.90
N ASP A 27 -8.02 13.72 -14.33
CA ASP A 27 -8.57 13.63 -12.98
C ASP A 27 -7.51 13.58 -11.86
N GLN A 28 -6.21 13.67 -12.19
CA GLN A 28 -5.11 13.54 -11.21
C GLN A 28 -5.22 14.59 -10.09
N ALA A 29 -5.48 15.85 -10.42
CA ALA A 29 -5.62 16.94 -9.46
C ALA A 29 -6.85 16.75 -8.55
N ALA A 30 -8.01 16.43 -9.15
CA ALA A 30 -9.24 16.13 -8.42
C ALA A 30 -9.05 14.93 -7.47
N ARG A 31 -8.38 13.87 -7.94
CA ARG A 31 -8.07 12.68 -7.13
C ARG A 31 -7.12 13.01 -5.97
N LYS A 32 -6.17 13.94 -6.13
CA LYS A 32 -5.29 14.42 -5.05
C LYS A 32 -6.09 15.18 -3.99
N LYS A 33 -6.96 16.12 -4.41
CA LYS A 33 -7.85 16.88 -3.50
C LYS A 33 -8.76 15.94 -2.71
N ARG A 34 -9.42 15.00 -3.40
CA ARG A 34 -10.29 13.98 -2.79
C ARG A 34 -9.56 13.14 -1.74
N ARG A 35 -8.36 12.63 -2.04
CA ARG A 35 -7.55 11.87 -1.06
C ARG A 35 -7.18 12.71 0.16
N SER A 36 -6.88 14.00 -0.02
CA SER A 36 -6.55 14.90 1.09
C SER A 36 -7.77 15.15 1.99
N GLN A 37 -8.92 15.49 1.40
CA GLN A 37 -10.18 15.68 2.15
C GLN A 37 -10.57 14.41 2.92
N ASN A 38 -10.48 13.23 2.31
CA ASN A 38 -10.78 11.96 2.98
C ASN A 38 -9.85 11.70 4.18
N ARG A 39 -8.56 12.07 4.09
CA ARG A 39 -7.63 11.97 5.22
C ARG A 39 -8.00 12.92 6.35
N LYS A 40 -8.37 14.17 6.04
CA LYS A 40 -8.83 15.16 7.04
C LYS A 40 -10.12 14.71 7.73
N ALA A 41 -11.10 14.22 6.97
CA ALA A 41 -12.34 13.68 7.52
C ALA A 41 -12.09 12.45 8.42
N LYS A 42 -11.20 11.53 7.99
CA LYS A 42 -10.76 10.40 8.82
C LYS A 42 -10.08 10.89 10.11
N ALA A 43 -9.28 11.94 10.03
CA ALA A 43 -8.59 12.51 11.19
C ALA A 43 -9.54 13.05 12.23
N ALA A 44 -10.51 13.87 11.81
CA ALA A 44 -11.53 14.41 12.69
C ALA A 44 -12.33 13.30 13.39
N ARG A 45 -12.70 12.24 12.65
CA ARG A 45 -13.47 11.11 13.21
C ARG A 45 -12.68 10.25 14.22
N MET A 46 -11.37 10.11 14.03
CA MET A 46 -10.53 9.24 14.87
C MET A 46 -9.92 9.95 16.07
N ALA A 47 -10.01 11.28 16.16
CA ALA A 47 -9.46 12.05 17.26
C ALA A 47 -9.97 11.52 18.62
N PRO A 48 -9.10 11.32 19.62
CA PRO A 48 -7.70 11.79 19.72
C PRO A 48 -6.64 10.82 19.12
N ARG A 49 -7.04 9.67 18.58
CA ARG A 49 -6.09 8.65 18.11
C ARG A 49 -5.41 9.08 16.80
N PRO A 50 -4.13 8.73 16.59
CA PRO A 50 -3.40 9.06 15.37
C PRO A 50 -3.96 8.34 14.13
N VAL A 51 -3.93 9.01 12.98
CA VAL A 51 -4.58 8.57 11.73
C VAL A 51 -3.70 7.67 10.88
N ALA A 52 -2.39 7.66 11.17
CA ALA A 52 -1.34 6.95 10.44
C ALA A 52 -1.57 5.42 10.37
N GLY A 53 -2.51 4.90 11.17
CA GLY A 53 -2.91 3.50 11.19
C GLY A 53 -2.28 2.77 12.37
N LEU A 54 -2.32 1.44 12.29
CA LEU A 54 -1.71 0.58 13.29
C LEU A 54 -0.18 0.61 13.18
N LEU A 55 0.51 0.46 14.31
CA LEU A 55 1.94 0.22 14.36
C LEU A 55 2.27 -1.06 13.59
N ARG A 56 3.30 -0.97 12.75
CA ARG A 56 3.77 -2.06 11.88
C ARG A 56 5.25 -2.33 12.16
N PRO A 57 5.69 -3.59 12.14
CA PRO A 57 7.10 -3.91 12.36
C PRO A 57 7.93 -3.52 11.16
N VAL A 58 9.22 -3.34 11.40
CA VAL A 58 10.22 -3.21 10.36
C VAL A 58 10.65 -4.61 9.92
N VAL A 59 10.69 -4.87 8.62
CA VAL A 59 11.00 -6.19 8.04
C VAL A 59 11.92 -6.03 6.84
N HIS A 60 12.81 -6.99 6.63
CA HIS A 60 13.68 -7.07 5.45
C HIS A 60 12.92 -7.60 4.21
N PRO A 61 13.18 -7.08 3.00
CA PRO A 61 12.78 -7.70 1.74
C PRO A 61 13.41 -9.10 1.55
N PRO A 62 12.77 -10.01 0.78
CA PRO A 62 13.16 -11.42 0.74
C PRO A 62 14.38 -11.71 -0.15
N THR A 63 14.77 -10.82 -1.08
CA THR A 63 15.85 -11.11 -2.04
C THR A 63 17.19 -10.55 -1.56
N GLN A 64 18.28 -11.25 -1.88
CA GLN A 64 19.65 -10.84 -1.51
C GLN A 64 19.98 -9.40 -1.95
N ARG A 65 19.54 -8.99 -3.15
CA ARG A 65 19.75 -7.63 -3.67
C ARG A 65 19.19 -6.53 -2.75
N TYR A 66 18.13 -6.80 -2.01
CA TYR A 66 17.40 -5.80 -1.22
C TYR A 66 17.35 -6.11 0.28
N ASN A 67 18.01 -7.17 0.75
CA ASN A 67 18.01 -7.55 2.16
C ASN A 67 18.64 -6.46 3.05
N MET A 68 19.51 -5.61 2.54
CA MET A 68 20.06 -4.45 3.25
C MET A 68 19.03 -3.34 3.52
N LYS A 69 17.90 -3.33 2.79
CA LYS A 69 16.86 -2.32 2.94
C LYS A 69 15.85 -2.75 3.99
N LEU A 70 15.27 -1.75 4.65
CA LEU A 70 14.18 -1.95 5.60
C LEU A 70 12.86 -1.46 4.98
N ARG A 71 11.76 -2.13 5.32
CA ARG A 71 10.41 -1.71 4.92
C ARG A 71 9.42 -2.00 6.04
N LEU A 72 8.26 -1.34 5.99
CA LEU A 72 7.15 -1.66 6.87
C LEU A 72 6.52 -3.01 6.48
N GLY A 73 6.38 -3.88 7.47
CA GLY A 73 5.71 -5.17 7.37
C GLY A 73 4.18 -5.06 7.43
N LYS A 74 3.52 -6.23 7.39
CA LYS A 74 2.07 -6.32 7.56
C LYS A 74 1.67 -6.18 9.04
N GLY A 75 2.36 -6.89 9.92
CA GLY A 75 2.11 -6.93 11.36
C GLY A 75 3.16 -7.75 12.11
N PHE A 76 3.17 -7.63 13.44
CA PHE A 76 4.08 -8.33 14.36
C PHE A 76 3.79 -9.84 14.41
N THR A 77 4.82 -10.64 14.64
CA THR A 77 4.66 -12.09 14.86
C THR A 77 4.09 -12.36 16.25
N LEU A 78 3.58 -13.57 16.46
CA LEU A 78 3.13 -13.99 17.79
C LEU A 78 4.29 -14.06 18.79
N GLU A 79 5.48 -14.44 18.32
CA GLU A 79 6.72 -14.48 19.12
C GLU A 79 7.12 -13.09 19.59
N GLU A 80 7.13 -12.10 18.70
CA GLU A 80 7.46 -10.70 19.03
C GLU A 80 6.46 -10.10 20.03
N LEU A 81 5.17 -10.40 19.86
CA LEU A 81 4.13 -9.93 20.78
C LEU A 81 4.24 -10.60 22.15
N HIS A 82 4.58 -11.89 22.18
CA HIS A 82 4.81 -12.63 23.41
C HIS A 82 6.00 -12.07 24.19
N GLU A 83 7.12 -11.79 23.51
CA GLU A 83 8.29 -11.15 24.10
C GLU A 83 7.98 -9.74 24.65
N ALA A 84 7.16 -8.98 23.92
CA ALA A 84 6.65 -7.68 24.37
C ALA A 84 5.58 -7.77 25.49
N LYS A 85 5.18 -8.99 25.90
CA LYS A 85 4.12 -9.25 26.90
C LYS A 85 2.75 -8.67 26.50
N ILE A 86 2.46 -8.64 25.20
CA ILE A 86 1.19 -8.15 24.65
C ILE A 86 0.39 -9.34 24.15
N SER A 87 -0.85 -9.48 24.63
CA SER A 87 -1.71 -10.55 24.12
C SER A 87 -2.12 -10.29 22.66
N PRO A 88 -2.09 -11.29 21.77
CA PRO A 88 -2.42 -11.11 20.35
C PRO A 88 -3.82 -10.56 20.09
N LYS A 89 -4.78 -10.83 21.00
CA LYS A 89 -6.15 -10.33 20.91
C LYS A 89 -6.28 -8.86 21.33
N LEU A 90 -5.43 -8.40 22.27
CA LEU A 90 -5.43 -7.02 22.75
C LEU A 90 -4.68 -6.07 21.80
N ALA A 91 -3.66 -6.57 21.11
CA ALA A 91 -2.79 -5.78 20.23
C ALA A 91 -3.55 -4.91 19.21
N PRO A 92 -4.54 -5.41 18.42
CA PRO A 92 -5.28 -4.59 17.47
C PRO A 92 -6.06 -3.44 18.12
N THR A 93 -6.53 -3.63 19.36
CA THR A 93 -7.31 -2.63 20.10
C THR A 93 -6.45 -1.47 20.56
N ILE A 94 -5.21 -1.74 20.99
CA ILE A 94 -4.22 -0.72 21.38
C ILE A 94 -3.71 0.04 20.16
N GLY A 95 -3.65 -0.63 19.00
CA GLY A 95 -3.19 -0.02 17.76
C GLY A 95 -1.99 -0.73 17.13
N ILE A 96 -1.76 -2.01 17.42
CA ILE A 96 -0.64 -2.81 16.92
C ILE A 96 -1.16 -3.83 15.90
N ALA A 97 -0.59 -3.85 14.69
CA ALA A 97 -0.99 -4.82 13.67
C ALA A 97 -0.37 -6.19 13.95
N VAL A 98 -1.15 -7.26 13.78
CA VAL A 98 -0.70 -8.65 14.00
C VAL A 98 -0.65 -9.39 12.66
N ASP A 99 0.42 -10.15 12.41
CA ASP A 99 0.54 -11.07 11.27
C ASP A 99 0.99 -12.45 11.73
N HIS A 100 0.00 -13.31 12.00
CA HIS A 100 0.21 -14.70 12.43
C HIS A 100 0.88 -15.61 11.38
N ARG A 101 1.05 -15.14 10.14
CA ARG A 101 1.65 -15.94 9.05
C ARG A 101 3.16 -15.73 8.91
N ARG A 102 3.69 -14.61 9.40
CA ARG A 102 5.13 -14.35 9.35
C ARG A 102 5.82 -15.17 10.43
N ARG A 103 6.93 -15.80 10.06
CA ARG A 103 7.80 -16.55 10.96
C ARG A 103 9.19 -15.91 10.88
N ASN A 104 9.83 -15.71 12.03
CA ASN A 104 11.21 -15.25 12.06
C ASN A 104 12.10 -16.49 11.87
N LYS A 105 12.96 -16.43 10.85
CA LYS A 105 13.94 -17.46 10.50
C LYS A 105 15.29 -16.81 10.35
#